data_AF-A0A7V4YRQ5-F1
#
_entry.id   AF-A0A7V4YRQ5-F1
#
_cell.length_a   1.000
_cell.length_b   1.000
_cell.length_c   1.000
_cell.angle_alpha   90.00
_cell.angle_beta   90.00
_cell.angle_gamma   90.00
#
_symmetry.space_group_name_H-M   'P 1'
#
loop_
_entity.id
_entity.type
_entity.pdbx_description
1 polymer ?
#
loop_
_entity_poly.entity_id
_entity_poly.type
_entity_poly.pdbx_seq_one_letter_code
_entity_poly.pdbx_strand_id
1 'polypeptide(L)'
;MREKRKIEKTILPNGITVLTEEIPHTYSVAGGVYVKVGSRHELSDEEGICHFIEHMLFKGTTNRDALSIAKEMDAMGGTVDAFTSKEFTCYYFKVLPHNLRRSLELISDMLLNPILSDEDVEKEKEVVIQEILSVEDTPEEYAQELMFRHFFKGHPLSKFLLGTVDTVKAFSRSKAFNFMKSHYHSGNLIISGAGNITHSDFVQLVWENFKGFIPGINPNGFSSFNFNPEKLVVVHKPLEQVHLCVGLEGTRYGEKWRYPLSLFST
;
A
#
# COMPACT_ATOMS: atom_id res chain seq x y z
N MET A 1 0.52 29.38 19.36
CA MET A 1 0.72 28.18 20.20
C MET A 1 0.35 26.98 19.33
N ARG A 2 1.26 26.02 19.09
CA ARG A 2 0.88 24.79 18.38
C ARG A 2 0.02 23.96 19.32
N GLU A 3 -1.23 23.73 18.95
CA GLU A 3 -2.12 22.83 19.66
C GLU A 3 -1.46 21.44 19.76
N LYS A 4 -1.41 20.88 20.97
CA LYS A 4 -0.72 19.61 21.22
C LYS A 4 -1.55 18.51 20.59
N ARG A 5 -1.07 17.94 19.47
CA ARG A 5 -1.73 16.82 18.78
C ARG A 5 -2.05 15.70 19.78
N LYS A 6 -3.32 15.29 19.86
CA LYS A 6 -3.78 14.20 20.72
C LYS A 6 -3.66 12.88 19.95
N ILE A 7 -2.44 12.36 19.90
CA ILE A 7 -2.12 11.09 19.24
C ILE A 7 -2.11 9.98 20.29
N GLU A 8 -2.92 8.95 20.07
CA GLU A 8 -3.05 7.80 20.96
C GLU A 8 -2.76 6.50 20.21
N LYS A 9 -2.23 5.50 20.94
CA LYS A 9 -1.85 4.19 20.41
C LYS A 9 -2.37 3.09 21.33
N THR A 10 -3.05 2.11 20.75
CA THR A 10 -3.46 0.87 21.41
C THR A 10 -3.00 -0.33 20.59
N ILE A 11 -2.58 -1.41 21.25
CA ILE A 11 -2.33 -2.71 20.60
C ILE A 11 -3.48 -3.63 21.01
N LEU A 12 -4.24 -4.12 20.03
CA LEU A 12 -5.39 -5.00 20.27
C LEU A 12 -4.92 -6.40 20.73
N PRO A 13 -5.80 -7.20 21.36
CA PRO A 13 -5.45 -8.55 21.81
C PRO A 13 -4.93 -9.48 20.70
N ASN A 14 -5.34 -9.27 19.45
CA ASN A 14 -4.85 -10.03 18.31
C ASN A 14 -3.53 -9.49 17.74
N GLY A 15 -2.99 -8.36 18.22
CA GLY A 15 -1.71 -7.79 17.80
C GLY A 15 -1.79 -6.63 16.80
N ILE A 16 -2.99 -6.26 16.33
CA ILE A 16 -3.17 -5.07 15.47
C ILE A 16 -2.79 -3.82 16.25
N THR A 17 -2.01 -2.93 15.64
CA THR A 17 -1.73 -1.60 16.19
C THR A 17 -2.78 -0.61 15.71
N VAL A 18 -3.44 0.08 16.64
CA VAL A 18 -4.40 1.14 16.37
C VAL A 18 -3.79 2.49 16.74
N LEU A 19 -3.81 3.44 15.80
CA LEU A 19 -3.36 4.81 15.99
C LEU A 19 -4.53 5.77 15.76
N THR A 20 -4.70 6.77 16.61
CA THR A 20 -5.69 7.82 16.34
C THR A 20 -5.14 9.20 16.59
N GLU A 21 -5.64 10.16 15.83
CA GLU A 21 -5.54 11.59 16.16
C GLU A 21 -6.95 12.18 16.25
N GLU A 22 -7.32 12.63 17.44
CA GLU A 22 -8.59 13.32 17.63
C GLU A 22 -8.46 14.79 17.16
N ILE A 23 -9.33 15.17 16.22
CA ILE A 23 -9.43 16.51 15.64
C ILE A 23 -10.91 16.96 15.70
N PRO A 24 -11.39 17.42 16.86
CA PRO A 24 -12.83 17.63 17.13
C PRO A 24 -13.51 18.65 16.20
N HIS A 25 -12.73 19.57 15.63
CA HIS A 25 -13.23 20.65 14.78
C HIS A 25 -13.48 20.23 13.32
N THR A 26 -13.25 18.96 12.98
CA THR A 26 -13.48 18.43 11.62
C THR A 26 -14.87 17.81 11.49
N TYR A 27 -15.45 17.90 10.29
CA TYR A 27 -16.73 17.25 9.96
C TYR A 27 -16.56 15.93 9.20
N SER A 28 -15.32 15.42 9.13
CA SER A 28 -14.94 14.21 8.43
C SER A 28 -13.99 13.38 9.26
N VAL A 29 -13.90 12.10 8.94
CA VAL A 29 -12.91 11.17 9.47
C VAL A 29 -12.15 10.59 8.30
N ALA A 30 -10.82 10.65 8.36
CA ALA A 30 -9.94 9.91 7.48
C ALA A 30 -9.36 8.72 8.24
N GLY A 31 -9.19 7.59 7.58
CA GLY A 31 -8.56 6.44 8.19
C GLY A 31 -7.97 5.52 7.14
N GLY A 32 -7.22 4.53 7.59
CA GLY A 32 -6.66 3.53 6.69
C GLY A 32 -6.06 2.35 7.40
N VAL A 33 -6.04 1.24 6.67
CA VAL A 33 -5.43 -0.03 7.06
C VAL A 33 -4.12 -0.16 6.30
N TYR A 34 -3.02 -0.03 7.03
CA TYR A 34 -1.67 -0.19 6.53
C TYR A 34 -1.23 -1.63 6.76
N VAL A 35 -1.03 -2.37 5.69
CA VAL A 35 -0.34 -3.65 5.70
C VAL A 35 1.14 -3.36 5.51
N LYS A 36 2.00 -3.76 6.46
CA LYS A 36 3.46 -3.56 6.35
C LYS A 36 4.07 -4.57 5.36
N VAL A 37 3.59 -4.54 4.13
CA VAL A 37 4.06 -5.29 2.98
C VAL A 37 3.89 -4.39 1.74
N GLY A 38 4.91 -4.37 0.89
CA GLY A 38 4.97 -3.61 -0.35
C GLY A 38 6.02 -4.26 -1.25
N SER A 39 6.32 -3.70 -2.41
CA SER A 39 7.15 -4.40 -3.42
C SER A 39 8.55 -4.83 -2.96
N ARG A 40 9.11 -4.18 -1.93
CA ARG A 40 10.36 -4.59 -1.27
C ARG A 40 10.28 -5.99 -0.63
N HIS A 41 9.09 -6.45 -0.28
CA HIS A 41 8.86 -7.72 0.41
C HIS A 41 8.59 -8.88 -0.55
N GLU A 42 8.40 -8.60 -1.84
CA GLU A 42 8.11 -9.60 -2.86
C GLU A 42 9.31 -10.50 -3.11
N LEU A 43 9.09 -11.75 -3.49
CA LEU A 43 10.11 -12.58 -4.11
C LEU A 43 10.35 -12.18 -5.57
N SER A 44 11.40 -12.71 -6.19
CA SER A 44 11.75 -12.39 -7.59
C SER A 44 10.66 -12.80 -8.58
N ASP A 45 9.93 -13.88 -8.31
CA ASP A 45 8.81 -14.34 -9.12
C ASP A 45 7.47 -13.70 -8.70
N GLU A 46 7.48 -12.82 -7.71
CA GLU A 46 6.33 -12.09 -7.15
C GLU A 46 6.38 -10.59 -7.45
N GLU A 47 7.32 -10.13 -8.29
CA GLU A 47 7.47 -8.71 -8.61
C GLU A 47 6.16 -8.12 -9.16
N GLY A 48 5.55 -7.19 -8.41
CA GLY A 48 4.26 -6.56 -8.71
C GLY A 48 3.05 -7.18 -8.01
N ILE A 49 3.20 -8.26 -7.22
CA ILE A 49 2.06 -8.96 -6.61
C ILE A 49 1.33 -8.11 -5.57
N CYS A 50 2.02 -7.21 -4.86
CA CYS A 50 1.38 -6.32 -3.89
C CYS A 50 0.37 -5.40 -4.58
N HIS A 51 0.81 -4.76 -5.67
CA HIS A 51 -0.02 -3.91 -6.52
C HIS A 51 -1.15 -4.72 -7.18
N PHE A 52 -0.85 -5.92 -7.68
CA PHE A 52 -1.88 -6.79 -8.25
C PHE A 52 -2.95 -7.18 -7.23
N ILE A 53 -2.56 -7.52 -5.98
CA ILE A 53 -3.52 -7.81 -4.91
C ILE A 53 -4.36 -6.58 -4.58
N GLU A 54 -3.75 -5.39 -4.54
CA GLU A 54 -4.47 -4.13 -4.34
C GLU A 54 -5.66 -4.02 -5.29
N HIS A 55 -5.46 -4.21 -6.60
CA HIS A 55 -6.52 -4.24 -7.62
C HIS A 55 -7.57 -5.31 -7.32
N MET A 56 -7.11 -6.52 -7.04
CA MET A 56 -7.98 -7.68 -6.86
C MET A 56 -8.91 -7.55 -5.65
N LEU A 57 -8.52 -6.83 -4.60
CA LEU A 57 -9.38 -6.64 -3.41
C LEU A 57 -10.62 -5.77 -3.69
N PHE A 58 -10.66 -5.05 -4.81
CA PHE A 58 -11.86 -4.32 -5.26
C PHE A 58 -12.78 -5.17 -6.15
N LYS A 59 -12.37 -6.38 -6.55
CA LYS A 59 -13.14 -7.22 -7.50
C LYS A 59 -14.20 -8.10 -6.85
N GLY A 60 -14.32 -8.04 -5.52
CA GLY A 60 -15.41 -8.67 -4.80
C GLY A 60 -14.94 -9.52 -3.62
N THR A 61 -15.85 -9.67 -2.68
CA THR A 61 -15.74 -10.49 -1.49
C THR A 61 -16.82 -11.55 -1.49
N THR A 62 -16.76 -12.50 -0.55
CA THR A 62 -17.85 -13.48 -0.37
C THR A 62 -19.20 -12.83 -0.03
N ASN A 63 -19.19 -11.57 0.44
CA ASN A 63 -20.39 -10.86 0.89
C ASN A 63 -20.85 -9.78 -0.11
N ARG A 64 -19.97 -9.32 -1.01
CA ARG A 64 -20.20 -8.17 -1.90
C ARG A 64 -19.56 -8.41 -3.26
N ASP A 65 -20.32 -8.25 -4.34
CA ASP A 65 -19.72 -8.17 -5.68
C ASP A 65 -19.03 -6.81 -5.89
N ALA A 66 -18.20 -6.71 -6.93
CA ALA A 66 -17.45 -5.49 -7.26
C ALA A 66 -18.37 -4.25 -7.42
N LEU A 67 -19.56 -4.44 -8.01
CA LEU A 67 -20.52 -3.35 -8.22
C LEU A 67 -21.11 -2.86 -6.89
N SER A 68 -21.39 -3.78 -5.97
CA SER A 68 -21.85 -3.47 -4.62
C SER A 68 -20.78 -2.71 -3.85
N ILE A 69 -19.52 -3.14 -3.92
CA ILE A 69 -18.39 -2.41 -3.32
C ILE A 69 -18.36 -0.96 -3.85
N ALA A 70 -18.35 -0.77 -5.17
CA ALA A 70 -18.33 0.56 -5.78
C ALA A 70 -19.52 1.43 -5.37
N LYS A 71 -20.75 0.88 -5.42
CA LYS A 71 -21.97 1.61 -5.01
C LYS A 71 -21.97 1.97 -3.53
N GLU A 72 -21.46 1.10 -2.68
CA GLU A 72 -21.34 1.38 -1.24
C GLU A 72 -20.33 2.51 -1.00
N MET A 73 -19.19 2.50 -1.69
CA MET A 73 -18.20 3.58 -1.62
C MET A 73 -18.80 4.92 -2.05
N ASP A 74 -19.48 4.95 -3.21
CA ASP A 74 -20.14 6.16 -3.73
C ASP A 74 -21.22 6.68 -2.77
N ALA A 75 -22.04 5.78 -2.22
CA ALA A 75 -23.14 6.13 -1.32
C ALA A 75 -22.68 6.73 0.02
N MET A 76 -21.43 6.48 0.44
CA MET A 76 -20.88 7.07 1.65
C MET A 76 -20.53 8.56 1.50
N GLY A 77 -20.57 9.11 0.27
CA GLY A 77 -20.28 10.52 -0.02
C GLY A 77 -18.83 10.91 0.31
N GLY A 78 -17.94 9.93 0.35
CA GLY A 78 -16.53 10.06 0.68
C GLY A 78 -15.66 9.33 -0.33
N THR A 79 -14.36 9.21 -0.05
CA THR A 79 -13.45 8.42 -0.87
C THR A 79 -13.07 7.14 -0.12
N VAL A 80 -13.02 6.02 -0.81
CA VAL A 80 -12.38 4.78 -0.34
C VAL A 80 -11.51 4.29 -1.47
N ASP A 81 -10.23 4.06 -1.19
CA ASP A 81 -9.22 3.84 -2.22
C ASP A 81 -8.01 3.13 -1.61
N ALA A 82 -7.02 2.78 -2.43
CA ALA A 82 -5.80 2.12 -1.99
C ALA A 82 -4.57 2.67 -2.69
N PHE A 83 -3.40 2.34 -2.15
CA PHE A 83 -2.13 2.48 -2.85
C PHE A 83 -1.08 1.54 -2.28
N THR A 84 -0.19 1.10 -3.16
CA THR A 84 0.98 0.28 -2.81
C THR A 84 2.24 1.13 -2.87
N SER A 85 3.11 0.96 -1.89
CA SER A 85 4.45 1.54 -1.85
C SER A 85 5.50 0.42 -1.91
N LYS A 86 6.78 0.79 -1.94
CA LYS A 86 7.86 -0.19 -1.80
C LYS A 86 7.80 -0.91 -0.45
N GLU A 87 7.31 -0.28 0.62
CA GLU A 87 7.40 -0.84 1.98
C GLU A 87 6.06 -1.19 2.64
N PHE A 88 4.94 -0.69 2.14
CA PHE A 88 3.62 -0.95 2.72
C PHE A 88 2.52 -0.77 1.66
N THR A 89 1.35 -1.32 1.95
CA THR A 89 0.12 -1.16 1.14
C THR A 89 -0.95 -0.57 2.05
N CYS A 90 -1.67 0.44 1.59
CA CYS A 90 -2.65 1.16 2.38
C CYS A 90 -4.03 1.10 1.71
N TYR A 91 -5.05 0.70 2.46
CA TYR A 91 -6.46 0.80 2.07
C TYR A 91 -7.09 1.86 2.95
N TYR A 92 -7.46 3.00 2.36
CA TYR A 92 -7.81 4.20 3.11
C TYR A 92 -9.19 4.72 2.74
N PHE A 93 -9.73 5.56 3.60
CA PHE A 93 -11.00 6.19 3.42
C PHE A 93 -11.03 7.61 3.98
N LYS A 94 -11.91 8.45 3.43
CA LYS A 94 -12.28 9.75 3.97
C LYS A 94 -13.78 9.90 3.87
N VAL A 95 -14.47 9.87 5.02
CA VAL A 95 -15.94 9.82 5.09
C VAL A 95 -16.48 10.76 6.16
N LEU A 96 -17.79 10.93 6.19
CA LEU A 96 -18.49 11.56 7.31
C LEU A 96 -18.49 10.64 8.55
N PRO A 97 -18.46 11.17 9.78
CA PRO A 97 -18.37 10.36 11.00
C PRO A 97 -19.41 9.23 11.11
N HIS A 98 -20.64 9.44 10.63
CA HIS A 98 -21.70 8.42 10.67
C HIS A 98 -21.44 7.23 9.74
N ASN A 99 -20.59 7.38 8.71
CA ASN A 99 -20.21 6.31 7.78
C ASN A 99 -18.97 5.54 8.23
N LEU A 100 -18.27 5.99 9.28
CA LEU A 100 -17.02 5.38 9.75
C LEU A 100 -17.12 3.87 9.99
N ARG A 101 -18.18 3.43 10.69
CA ARG A 101 -18.43 2.01 10.96
C ARG A 101 -18.54 1.22 9.66
N ARG A 102 -19.29 1.74 8.68
CA ARG A 102 -19.52 1.09 7.40
C ARG A 102 -18.26 1.03 6.55
N SER A 103 -17.43 2.08 6.57
CA SER A 103 -16.13 2.08 5.87
C SER A 103 -15.16 1.05 6.44
N LEU A 104 -15.10 0.93 7.77
CA LEU A 104 -14.28 -0.10 8.44
C LEU A 104 -14.79 -1.51 8.13
N GLU A 105 -16.11 -1.71 8.11
CA GLU A 105 -16.71 -2.99 7.73
C GLU A 105 -16.35 -3.36 6.29
N LEU A 106 -16.54 -2.44 5.34
CA LEU A 106 -16.22 -2.63 3.92
C LEU A 106 -14.75 -3.02 3.71
N ILE A 107 -13.81 -2.24 4.27
CA ILE A 107 -12.37 -2.52 4.14
C ILE A 107 -12.02 -3.84 4.83
N SER A 108 -12.59 -4.13 6.00
CA SER A 108 -12.32 -5.41 6.67
C SER A 108 -12.78 -6.60 5.83
N ASP A 109 -13.92 -6.47 5.16
CA ASP A 109 -14.47 -7.52 4.30
C ASP A 109 -13.61 -7.73 3.05
N MET A 110 -13.15 -6.63 2.42
CA MET A 110 -12.21 -6.67 1.29
C MET A 110 -10.92 -7.42 1.65
N LEU A 111 -10.40 -7.22 2.86
CA LEU A 111 -9.13 -7.82 3.28
C LEU A 111 -9.29 -9.24 3.83
N LEU A 112 -10.41 -9.58 4.49
CA LEU A 112 -10.62 -10.88 5.13
C LEU A 112 -11.26 -11.90 4.21
N ASN A 113 -12.17 -11.48 3.34
CA ASN A 113 -13.01 -12.38 2.55
C ASN A 113 -12.93 -12.15 1.03
N PRO A 114 -11.75 -11.87 0.42
CA PRO A 114 -11.68 -11.66 -1.01
C PRO A 114 -11.94 -12.97 -1.77
N ILE A 115 -12.64 -12.91 -2.90
CA ILE A 115 -12.89 -14.10 -3.75
C ILE A 115 -11.68 -14.43 -4.61
N LEU A 116 -11.02 -13.40 -5.13
CA LEU A 116 -9.94 -13.46 -6.12
C LEU A 116 -10.29 -14.44 -7.27
N SER A 117 -11.42 -14.25 -7.95
CA SER A 117 -11.91 -15.23 -8.93
C SER A 117 -10.89 -15.40 -10.07
N ASP A 118 -10.78 -16.60 -10.64
CA ASP A 118 -9.84 -16.83 -11.76
C ASP A 118 -10.18 -15.95 -12.97
N GLU A 119 -11.47 -15.66 -13.18
CA GLU A 119 -11.92 -14.73 -14.23
C GLU A 119 -11.44 -13.30 -14.00
N ASP A 120 -11.57 -12.78 -12.77
CA ASP A 120 -11.09 -11.44 -12.44
C ASP A 120 -9.57 -11.36 -12.45
N VAL A 121 -8.88 -12.44 -12.05
CA VAL A 121 -7.41 -12.52 -12.13
C VAL A 121 -6.95 -12.34 -13.58
N GLU A 122 -7.54 -13.06 -14.54
CA GLU A 122 -7.14 -12.93 -15.94
C GLU A 122 -7.50 -11.56 -16.53
N LYS A 123 -8.62 -10.96 -16.13
CA LYS A 123 -8.98 -9.59 -16.55
C LYS A 123 -8.03 -8.53 -15.98
N GLU A 124 -7.74 -8.59 -14.69
CA GLU A 124 -6.89 -7.59 -14.04
C GLU A 124 -5.44 -7.69 -14.45
N LYS A 125 -4.94 -8.87 -14.88
CA LYS A 125 -3.62 -8.97 -15.50
C LYS A 125 -3.50 -8.04 -16.70
N GLU A 126 -4.50 -8.04 -17.57
CA GLU A 126 -4.48 -7.18 -18.76
C GLU A 126 -4.51 -5.70 -18.38
N VAL A 127 -5.31 -5.32 -17.37
CA VAL A 127 -5.36 -3.94 -16.85
C VAL A 127 -3.98 -3.50 -16.32
N VAL A 128 -3.37 -4.29 -15.44
CA VAL A 128 -2.06 -3.97 -14.85
C VAL A 128 -0.95 -3.98 -15.91
N ILE A 129 -1.04 -4.85 -16.92
CA ILE A 129 -0.10 -4.82 -18.06
C ILE A 129 -0.24 -3.51 -18.84
N GLN A 130 -1.45 -3.00 -19.07
CA GLN A 130 -1.63 -1.69 -19.72
C GLN A 130 -1.05 -0.55 -18.87
N GLU A 131 -1.16 -0.61 -17.55
CA GLU A 131 -0.55 0.38 -16.66
C GLU A 131 0.97 0.35 -16.72
N ILE A 132 1.58 -0.85 -16.72
CA ILE A 132 3.03 -1.00 -16.93
C ILE A 132 3.46 -0.35 -18.25
N LEU A 133 2.76 -0.66 -19.34
CA LEU A 133 3.07 -0.11 -20.66
C LEU A 133 2.87 1.41 -20.69
N SER A 134 1.83 1.93 -20.02
CA SER A 134 1.58 3.37 -19.91
C SER A 134 2.72 4.09 -19.16
N VAL A 135 3.25 3.49 -18.09
CA VAL A 135 4.43 4.03 -17.39
C VAL A 135 5.66 3.97 -18.29
N GLU A 136 5.90 2.85 -18.98
CA GLU A 136 7.02 2.74 -19.92
C GLU A 136 6.96 3.78 -21.05
N ASP A 137 5.76 4.13 -21.50
CA ASP A 137 5.52 5.14 -22.53
C ASP A 137 5.49 6.58 -21.99
N THR A 138 5.62 6.76 -20.67
CA THR A 138 5.76 8.05 -20.01
C THR A 138 7.23 8.24 -19.60
N PRO A 139 8.07 8.91 -20.42
CA PRO A 139 9.53 8.83 -20.25
C PRO A 139 10.06 9.38 -18.93
N GLU A 140 9.40 10.38 -18.35
CA GLU A 140 9.76 10.94 -17.05
C GLU A 140 9.59 9.91 -15.91
N GLU A 141 8.43 9.26 -15.85
CA GLU A 141 8.12 8.23 -14.86
C GLU A 141 9.01 7.00 -15.06
N TYR A 142 9.16 6.55 -16.31
CA TYR A 142 9.99 5.39 -16.61
C TYR A 142 11.47 5.62 -16.29
N ALA A 143 12.00 6.82 -16.55
CA ALA A 143 13.37 7.15 -16.19
C ALA A 143 13.59 7.09 -14.66
N GLN A 144 12.60 7.48 -13.86
CA GLN A 144 12.65 7.34 -12.40
C GLN A 144 12.62 5.87 -11.96
N GLU A 145 11.72 5.04 -12.50
CA GLU A 145 11.66 3.61 -12.19
C GLU A 145 12.97 2.89 -12.57
N LEU A 146 13.54 3.20 -13.73
CA LEU A 146 14.86 2.70 -14.14
C LEU A 146 15.96 3.18 -13.18
N MET A 147 15.95 4.45 -12.77
CA MET A 147 16.90 4.95 -11.80
C MET A 147 16.84 4.14 -10.51
N PHE A 148 15.66 3.91 -9.92
CA PHE A 148 15.51 3.09 -8.71
C PHE A 148 16.00 1.64 -8.92
N ARG A 149 15.66 1.02 -10.06
CA ARG A 149 16.06 -0.36 -10.38
C ARG A 149 17.57 -0.51 -10.42
N HIS A 150 18.26 0.40 -11.09
CA HIS A 150 19.72 0.35 -11.23
C HIS A 150 20.46 0.86 -9.99
N PHE A 151 19.90 1.84 -9.28
CA PHE A 151 20.46 2.40 -8.06
C PHE A 151 20.46 1.38 -6.92
N PHE A 152 19.39 0.58 -6.80
CA PHE A 152 19.27 -0.48 -5.79
C PHE A 152 19.57 -1.88 -6.31
N LYS A 153 20.28 -2.02 -7.43
CA LYS A 153 20.53 -3.32 -8.08
C LYS A 153 21.03 -4.37 -7.07
N GLY A 154 20.37 -5.53 -7.05
CA GLY A 154 20.68 -6.62 -6.11
C GLY A 154 20.03 -6.48 -4.73
N HIS A 155 19.27 -5.42 -4.48
CA HIS A 155 18.46 -5.21 -3.28
C HIS A 155 16.96 -5.28 -3.62
N PRO A 156 16.08 -5.75 -2.72
CA PRO A 156 14.66 -5.80 -2.99
C PRO A 156 13.97 -4.46 -3.34
N LEU A 157 14.60 -3.32 -3.04
CA LEU A 157 14.12 -1.98 -3.45
C LEU A 157 14.27 -1.73 -4.97
N SER A 158 15.04 -2.53 -5.70
CA SER A 158 15.18 -2.39 -7.16
C SER A 158 13.96 -2.86 -7.93
N LYS A 159 13.03 -3.58 -7.29
CA LYS A 159 11.83 -4.10 -7.94
C LYS A 159 10.94 -2.97 -8.43
N PHE A 160 10.34 -3.12 -9.60
CA PHE A 160 9.30 -2.23 -10.11
C PHE A 160 8.06 -2.37 -9.22
N LEU A 161 7.39 -1.26 -8.96
CA LEU A 161 6.19 -1.28 -8.11
C LEU A 161 5.05 -2.09 -8.75
N LEU A 162 4.83 -1.89 -10.05
CA LEU A 162 3.79 -2.54 -10.85
C LEU A 162 4.16 -3.98 -11.27
N GLY A 163 5.43 -4.36 -11.11
CA GLY A 163 5.94 -5.61 -11.64
C GLY A 163 6.53 -5.49 -13.04
N THR A 164 6.64 -6.64 -13.71
CA THR A 164 6.99 -6.75 -15.13
C THR A 164 5.86 -7.44 -15.86
N VAL A 165 5.76 -7.27 -17.18
CA VAL A 165 4.76 -7.98 -17.99
C VAL A 165 4.85 -9.50 -17.78
N ASP A 166 6.06 -10.05 -17.65
CA ASP A 166 6.26 -11.49 -17.46
C ASP A 166 5.77 -11.97 -16.09
N THR A 167 6.09 -11.24 -15.01
CA THR A 167 5.65 -11.60 -13.66
C THR A 167 4.13 -11.49 -13.50
N VAL A 168 3.53 -10.42 -14.04
CA VAL A 168 2.08 -10.20 -13.98
C VAL A 168 1.33 -11.30 -14.75
N LYS A 169 1.78 -11.65 -15.97
CA LYS A 169 1.19 -12.77 -16.73
C LYS A 169 1.23 -14.09 -15.97
N ALA A 170 2.28 -14.32 -15.20
CA ALA A 170 2.47 -15.55 -14.42
C ALA A 170 1.67 -15.59 -13.10
N PHE A 171 1.04 -14.50 -12.69
CA PHE A 171 0.22 -14.51 -11.48
C PHE A 171 -0.96 -15.47 -11.58
N SER A 172 -1.40 -15.97 -10.44
CA SER A 172 -2.55 -16.85 -10.36
C SER A 172 -3.29 -16.57 -9.05
N ARG A 173 -4.56 -16.96 -9.01
CA ARG A 173 -5.38 -16.88 -7.80
C ARG A 173 -4.68 -17.50 -6.60
N SER A 174 -4.12 -18.70 -6.76
CA SER A 174 -3.44 -19.41 -5.67
C SER A 174 -2.20 -18.65 -5.19
N LYS A 175 -1.43 -18.04 -6.10
CA LYS A 175 -0.26 -17.23 -5.74
C LYS A 175 -0.66 -15.99 -4.94
N ALA A 176 -1.66 -15.25 -5.41
CA ALA A 176 -2.20 -14.08 -4.71
C ALA A 176 -2.73 -14.45 -3.30
N PHE A 177 -3.52 -15.53 -3.20
CA PHE A 177 -4.01 -16.02 -1.90
C PHE A 177 -2.89 -16.43 -0.95
N ASN A 178 -1.87 -17.16 -1.43
CA ASN A 178 -0.75 -17.59 -0.61
C ASN A 178 0.09 -16.42 -0.11
N PHE A 179 0.28 -15.40 -0.96
CA PHE A 179 0.92 -14.15 -0.57
C PHE A 179 0.12 -13.44 0.52
N MET A 180 -1.20 -13.27 0.32
CA MET A 180 -2.08 -12.68 1.34
C MET A 180 -2.00 -13.45 2.66
N LYS A 181 -2.09 -14.79 2.63
CA LYS A 181 -2.00 -15.61 3.85
C LYS A 181 -0.69 -15.40 4.62
N SER A 182 0.40 -15.13 3.93
CA SER A 182 1.72 -14.92 4.53
C SER A 182 1.91 -13.51 5.10
N HIS A 183 1.24 -12.50 4.54
CA HIS A 183 1.48 -11.09 4.87
C HIS A 183 0.30 -10.35 5.51
N TYR A 184 -0.94 -10.79 5.31
CA TYR A 184 -2.16 -10.14 5.80
C TYR A 184 -2.62 -10.80 7.11
N HIS A 185 -1.76 -10.72 8.12
CA HIS A 185 -2.04 -11.18 9.49
C HIS A 185 -2.00 -10.00 10.46
N SER A 186 -2.63 -10.14 11.62
CA SER A 186 -2.89 -9.02 12.57
C SER A 186 -1.63 -8.25 12.99
N GLY A 187 -0.52 -8.93 13.32
CA GLY A 187 0.74 -8.27 13.67
C GLY A 187 1.46 -7.57 12.52
N ASN A 188 0.93 -7.70 11.29
CA ASN A 188 1.38 -6.94 10.13
C ASN A 188 0.52 -5.70 9.82
N LEU A 189 -0.55 -5.46 10.58
CA LEU A 189 -1.49 -4.38 10.34
C LEU A 189 -1.30 -3.20 11.31
N ILE A 190 -1.40 -2.00 10.76
CA ILE A 190 -1.60 -0.77 11.52
C ILE A 190 -2.88 -0.13 10.99
N ILE A 191 -3.84 0.16 11.88
CA ILE A 191 -5.09 0.82 11.52
C ILE A 191 -5.08 2.21 12.14
N SER A 192 -5.13 3.24 11.30
CA SER A 192 -5.08 4.63 11.73
C SER A 192 -6.39 5.36 11.46
N GLY A 193 -6.76 6.29 12.33
CA GLY A 193 -7.89 7.21 12.12
C GLY A 193 -7.54 8.63 12.57
N ALA A 194 -7.98 9.64 11.84
CA ALA A 194 -7.83 11.05 12.19
C ALA A 194 -9.11 11.83 11.85
N GLY A 195 -9.59 12.65 12.79
CA GLY A 195 -10.80 13.45 12.61
C GLY A 195 -11.60 13.56 13.89
N ASN A 196 -12.89 13.87 13.76
CA ASN A 196 -13.80 13.97 14.90
C ASN A 196 -14.21 12.57 15.41
N ILE A 197 -13.25 11.90 16.06
CA ILE A 197 -13.37 10.56 16.64
C ILE A 197 -12.64 10.52 17.99
N THR A 198 -13.16 9.73 18.94
CA THR A 198 -12.43 9.40 20.17
C THR A 198 -11.58 8.15 19.97
N HIS A 199 -10.47 8.02 20.69
CA HIS A 199 -9.62 6.83 20.60
C HIS A 199 -10.37 5.56 21.01
N SER A 200 -11.16 5.62 22.09
CA SER A 200 -11.91 4.48 22.61
C SER A 200 -12.94 3.94 21.61
N ASP A 201 -13.71 4.83 20.99
CA ASP A 201 -14.75 4.42 20.03
C ASP A 201 -14.13 3.81 18.77
N PHE A 202 -13.03 4.41 18.29
CA PHE A 202 -12.30 3.88 17.14
C PHE A 202 -11.69 2.51 17.43
N VAL A 203 -11.07 2.33 18.59
CA VAL A 203 -10.52 1.03 19.04
C VAL A 203 -11.61 -0.05 19.06
N GLN A 204 -12.80 0.28 19.57
CA GLN A 204 -13.93 -0.64 19.58
C GLN A 204 -14.39 -1.01 18.16
N LEU A 205 -14.56 -0.01 17.28
CA LEU A 205 -14.94 -0.24 15.89
C LEU A 205 -13.92 -1.11 15.15
N VAL A 206 -12.63 -0.85 15.36
CA VAL A 206 -11.57 -1.67 14.76
C VAL A 206 -11.62 -3.10 15.31
N TRP A 207 -11.80 -3.29 16.62
CA TRP A 207 -11.92 -4.64 17.18
C TRP A 207 -13.11 -5.41 16.61
N GLU A 208 -14.27 -4.78 16.49
CA GLU A 208 -15.49 -5.42 15.98
C GLU A 208 -15.32 -5.95 14.54
N ASN A 209 -14.61 -5.20 13.68
CA ASN A 209 -14.43 -5.53 12.27
C ASN A 209 -13.17 -6.37 11.97
N PHE A 210 -12.08 -6.20 12.73
CA PHE A 210 -10.77 -6.78 12.42
C PHE A 210 -10.33 -7.92 13.36
N LYS A 211 -11.16 -8.33 14.34
CA LYS A 211 -10.85 -9.46 15.23
C LYS A 211 -10.66 -10.80 14.49
N GLY A 212 -11.18 -10.94 13.27
CA GLY A 212 -11.08 -12.15 12.44
C GLY A 212 -9.68 -12.41 11.85
N PHE A 213 -8.77 -11.43 11.91
CA PHE A 213 -7.40 -11.63 11.42
C PHE A 213 -6.63 -12.64 12.28
N ILE A 214 -5.99 -13.59 11.61
CA ILE A 214 -5.11 -14.55 12.26
C ILE A 214 -3.96 -13.82 12.97
N PRO A 215 -3.63 -14.22 14.21
CA PRO A 215 -2.41 -13.80 14.87
C PRO A 215 -1.20 -14.16 14.04
N GLY A 216 -0.25 -13.23 13.92
CA GLY A 216 1.02 -13.48 13.26
C GLY A 216 2.04 -12.44 13.67
N ILE A 217 3.31 -12.80 13.59
CA ILE A 217 4.43 -11.91 13.89
C ILE A 217 4.99 -11.47 12.56
N ASN A 218 5.10 -10.17 12.35
CA ASN A 218 5.83 -9.67 11.19
C ASN A 218 7.32 -9.99 11.42
N PRO A 219 7.96 -10.81 10.56
CA PRO A 219 9.39 -11.06 10.63
C PRO A 219 10.14 -9.82 10.13
N ASN A 220 10.04 -8.71 10.87
CA ASN A 220 10.72 -7.48 10.50
C ASN A 220 12.22 -7.64 10.65
N GLY A 221 12.94 -7.40 9.56
CA GLY A 221 14.39 -7.33 9.54
C GLY A 221 14.91 -7.36 8.10
N PHE A 222 15.09 -6.19 7.50
CA PHE A 222 15.89 -6.13 6.27
C PHE A 222 17.37 -6.13 6.64
N SER A 223 18.13 -7.02 6.03
CA SER A 223 19.59 -7.04 6.16
C SER A 223 20.18 -5.72 5.67
N SER A 224 21.27 -5.29 6.29
CA SER A 224 22.09 -4.20 5.76
C SER A 224 22.49 -4.50 4.32
N PHE A 225 22.24 -3.55 3.42
CA PHE A 225 22.64 -3.63 2.02
C PHE A 225 24.00 -2.97 1.82
N ASN A 226 24.90 -3.61 1.07
CA ASN A 226 26.12 -2.96 0.61
C ASN A 226 25.78 -2.12 -0.62
N PHE A 227 25.62 -0.82 -0.42
CA PHE A 227 25.18 0.09 -1.46
C PHE A 227 26.30 0.36 -2.47
N ASN A 228 26.12 -0.14 -3.70
CA ASN A 228 27.07 0.04 -4.81
C ASN A 228 26.31 0.22 -6.14
N PRO A 229 25.70 1.39 -6.37
CA PRO A 229 24.86 1.64 -7.54
C PRO A 229 25.68 1.67 -8.83
N GLU A 230 25.04 1.38 -9.96
CA GLU A 230 25.64 1.65 -11.26
C GLU A 230 25.84 3.16 -11.45
N LYS A 231 27.03 3.57 -11.92
CA LYS A 231 27.40 4.99 -12.00
C LYS A 231 26.77 5.73 -13.19
N LEU A 232 26.49 5.00 -14.27
CA LEU A 232 25.89 5.52 -15.49
C LEU A 232 25.10 4.40 -16.16
N VAL A 233 23.84 4.67 -16.42
CA VAL A 233 22.94 3.79 -17.16
C VAL A 233 22.34 4.61 -18.29
N VAL A 234 22.41 4.07 -19.51
CA VAL A 234 21.85 4.72 -20.70
C VAL A 234 20.88 3.74 -21.33
N VAL A 235 19.61 4.14 -21.38
CA VAL A 235 18.55 3.38 -22.04
C VAL A 235 18.13 4.15 -23.29
N HIS A 236 18.21 3.49 -24.44
CA HIS A 236 17.79 4.08 -25.71
C HIS A 236 16.33 3.74 -26.00
N LYS A 237 15.47 4.78 -26.07
CA LYS A 237 14.11 4.71 -26.65
C LYS A 237 13.98 5.75 -27.77
N PRO A 238 13.13 5.51 -28.79
CA PRO A 238 12.85 6.48 -29.85
C PRO A 238 11.99 7.63 -29.31
N LEU A 239 12.63 8.60 -28.65
CA LEU A 239 11.99 9.77 -28.03
C LEU A 239 12.49 11.06 -28.69
N GLU A 240 11.69 12.12 -28.61
CA GLU A 240 12.07 13.46 -29.10
C GLU A 240 13.04 14.17 -28.14
N GLN A 241 13.03 13.79 -26.85
CA GLN A 241 13.79 14.44 -25.78
C GLN A 241 14.61 13.43 -24.97
N VAL A 242 15.66 13.92 -24.31
CA VAL A 242 16.48 13.15 -23.37
C VAL A 242 15.99 13.42 -21.96
N HIS A 243 15.69 12.34 -21.21
CA HIS A 243 15.35 12.40 -19.80
C HIS A 243 16.56 11.95 -18.97
N LEU A 244 16.98 12.80 -18.02
CA LEU A 244 18.13 12.55 -17.16
C LEU A 244 17.70 12.50 -15.69
N CYS A 245 18.03 11.41 -15.01
CA CYS A 245 17.85 11.26 -13.57
C CYS A 245 19.21 11.12 -12.89
N VAL A 246 19.44 11.90 -11.82
CA VAL A 246 20.64 11.83 -11.00
C VAL A 246 20.23 11.56 -9.56
N GLY A 247 20.76 10.49 -8.98
CA GLY A 247 20.50 10.09 -7.60
C GLY A 247 21.79 10.01 -6.80
N LEU A 248 21.72 10.40 -5.52
CA LEU A 248 22.78 10.24 -4.52
C LEU A 248 22.22 9.45 -3.33
N GLU A 249 23.09 8.78 -2.57
CA GLU A 249 22.64 8.04 -1.39
C GLU A 249 22.02 9.01 -0.38
N GLY A 250 20.78 8.70 0.01
CA GLY A 250 20.04 9.45 1.01
C GLY A 250 20.34 8.97 2.44
N THR A 251 19.46 9.34 3.37
CA THR A 251 19.53 8.95 4.78
C THR A 251 18.31 8.12 5.15
N ARG A 252 18.46 7.20 6.12
CA ARG A 252 17.39 6.29 6.52
C ARG A 252 16.30 7.00 7.31
N TYR A 253 15.12 6.40 7.36
CA TYR A 253 14.02 6.89 8.18
C TYR A 253 14.45 6.86 9.67
N GLY A 254 14.43 8.03 10.34
CA GLY A 254 14.84 8.19 11.75
C GLY A 254 16.28 8.64 11.99
N GLU A 255 17.11 8.75 10.95
CA GLU A 255 18.47 9.26 11.09
C GLU A 255 18.52 10.80 11.23
N LYS A 256 19.55 11.29 11.93
CA LYS A 256 19.72 12.71 12.27
C LYS A 256 19.74 13.65 11.05
N TRP A 257 20.20 13.14 9.91
CA TRP A 257 20.39 13.93 8.69
C TRP A 257 19.13 14.06 7.82
N ARG A 258 18.03 13.37 8.15
CA ARG A 258 16.78 13.41 7.37
C ARG A 258 16.24 14.82 7.18
N TYR A 259 16.05 15.56 8.28
CA TYR A 259 15.51 16.92 8.21
C TYR A 259 16.50 17.94 7.63
N PRO A 260 17.81 17.90 7.96
CA PRO A 260 18.79 18.72 7.26
C PRO A 260 18.81 18.50 5.74
N LEU A 261 18.80 17.24 5.27
CA LEU A 261 18.80 16.94 3.84
C LEU A 261 17.54 17.44 3.13
N SER A 262 16.36 17.38 3.77
CA SER A 262 15.13 17.88 3.16
C SER A 262 15.14 19.38 2.85
N LEU A 263 16.02 20.16 3.49
CA LEU A 263 16.16 21.60 3.19
C LEU A 263 16.80 21.84 1.82
N PHE A 264 17.64 20.92 1.34
CA PHE A 264 18.28 21.02 0.01
C PHE A 264 17.33 20.69 -1.14
N SER A 265 16.16 20.11 -0.84
CA SER A 265 15.13 19.73 -1.82
C SER A 265 13.89 20.63 -1.78
N THR A 266 13.95 21.76 -1.05
CA THR A 266 12.90 22.78 -0.98
C THR A 266 13.24 23.97 -1.86
#